data_AF-A0A353PIZ4-F1
#
_entry.id   AF-A0A353PIZ4-F1
#
_cell.length_a   1.000
_cell.length_b   1.000
_cell.length_c   1.000
_cell.angle_alpha   90.00
_cell.angle_beta   90.00
_cell.angle_gamma   90.00
#
_symmetry.space_group_name_H-M   'P 1'
#
loop_
_entity.id
_entity.type
_entity.pdbx_description
1 polymer ?
#
loop_
_entity_poly.entity_id
_entity_poly.type
_entity_poly.pdbx_seq_one_letter_code
_entity_poly.pdbx_strand_id
1 'polypeptide(L)'
;MYPEDLKEQQIVRREKAQDLKNKGIEPFGQKYVRTHSSKDLFDLFQNDDHDTLEQKHVEVSIAGRIMLKRGQGKAGFMNLQDRDGQIQVYVRQDNIGEDSYEVFKASDLGDIVGVKGIVFRTKTNEL
;
A
#
# COMPACT_ATOMS: atom_id res chain seq x y z
N MET A 1 1.73 30.72 10.83
CA MET A 1 1.28 29.47 11.47
C MET A 1 1.53 28.35 10.46
N TYR A 2 2.41 27.36 10.61
CA TYR A 2 3.20 26.88 11.76
C TYR A 2 4.55 26.28 11.27
N PRO A 3 5.72 26.76 11.75
CA PRO A 3 7.02 26.14 11.46
C PRO A 3 7.44 25.05 12.46
N GLU A 4 6.75 24.92 13.60
CA GLU A 4 7.13 23.96 14.65
C GLU A 4 6.64 22.53 14.36
N ASP A 5 5.43 22.36 13.81
CA ASP A 5 4.88 21.04 13.41
C ASP A 5 5.76 20.29 12.39
N LEU A 6 6.38 21.03 11.47
CA LEU A 6 7.29 20.46 10.46
C LEU A 6 8.51 19.81 11.11
N LYS A 7 8.96 20.31 12.26
CA LYS A 7 10.11 19.78 12.99
C LYS A 7 9.74 18.51 13.75
N GLU A 8 8.58 18.48 14.40
CA GLU A 8 8.08 17.29 15.09
C GLU A 8 7.80 16.14 14.12
N GLN A 9 7.11 16.40 13.00
CA GLN A 9 6.87 15.36 11.99
C GLN A 9 8.16 14.78 11.41
N GLN A 10 9.19 15.62 11.21
CA GLN A 10 10.49 15.15 10.75
C GLN A 10 11.18 14.25 11.79
N ILE A 11 11.07 14.56 13.09
CA ILE A 11 11.62 13.74 14.16
C ILE A 11 10.90 12.39 14.19
N VAL A 12 9.57 12.39 14.23
CA VAL A 12 8.75 11.16 14.25
C VAL A 12 9.05 10.26 13.05
N ARG A 13 9.19 10.83 11.84
CA ARG A 13 9.56 10.05 10.65
C ARG A 13 10.95 9.44 10.73
N ARG A 14 11.92 10.14 11.31
CA ARG A 14 13.27 9.62 11.51
C ARG A 14 13.29 8.50 12.56
N GLU A 15 12.55 8.67 13.64
CA GLU A 15 12.39 7.64 14.68
C GLU A 15 11.76 6.38 14.10
N LYS A 16 10.65 6.50 13.35
CA LYS A 16 10.02 5.37 12.65
C LYS A 16 10.98 4.67 11.69
N ALA A 17 11.76 5.42 10.92
CA ALA A 17 12.76 4.84 10.02
C ALA A 17 13.86 4.09 10.79
N GLN A 18 14.25 4.59 11.96
CA GLN A 18 15.21 3.92 12.84
C GLN A 18 14.63 2.66 13.48
N ASP A 19 13.36 2.70 13.91
CA ASP A 19 12.65 1.54 14.46
C ASP A 19 12.54 0.42 13.43
N LEU A 20 12.23 0.75 12.18
CA LEU A 20 12.24 -0.22 11.08
C LEU A 20 13.62 -0.87 10.91
N LYS A 21 14.70 -0.07 10.93
CA LYS A 21 16.07 -0.60 10.87
C LYS A 21 16.40 -1.51 12.04
N ASN A 22 15.99 -1.14 13.25
CA ASN A 22 16.22 -1.93 14.47
C ASN A 22 15.50 -3.29 14.39
N LYS A 23 14.37 -3.36 13.67
CA LYS A 23 13.63 -4.59 13.36
C LYS A 23 14.21 -5.37 12.16
N GLY A 24 15.33 -4.92 11.58
CA GLY A 24 15.96 -5.56 10.42
C GLY A 24 15.27 -5.24 9.09
N ILE A 25 14.36 -4.26 9.06
CA ILE A 25 13.63 -3.85 7.86
C ILE A 25 14.28 -2.60 7.28
N GLU A 26 14.69 -2.66 6.02
CA GLU A 26 15.36 -1.54 5.35
C GLU A 26 14.34 -0.45 4.94
N PRO A 27 14.33 0.74 5.56
CA PRO A 27 13.27 1.74 5.36
C PRO A 27 13.30 2.39 3.98
N PHE A 28 14.43 2.35 3.29
CA PHE A 28 14.56 2.85 1.91
C PHE A 28 14.34 1.75 0.87
N GLY A 29 14.04 0.53 1.32
CA GLY A 29 13.76 -0.62 0.47
C GLY A 29 14.90 -0.98 -0.48
N GLN A 30 14.56 -1.84 -1.44
CA GLN A 30 15.44 -2.27 -2.51
C GLN A 30 14.67 -2.19 -3.84
N LYS A 31 15.32 -2.59 -4.94
CA LYS A 31 14.66 -2.66 -6.25
C LYS A 31 13.40 -3.51 -6.15
N TYR A 32 12.25 -2.89 -6.40
CA TYR A 32 10.95 -3.57 -6.45
C TYR A 32 10.52 -3.76 -7.90
N VAL A 33 10.18 -4.98 -8.28
CA VAL A 33 9.70 -5.32 -9.63
C VAL A 33 8.17 -5.32 -9.64
N ARG A 34 7.60 -4.30 -10.29
CA ARG A 34 6.17 -4.20 -10.56
C ARG A 34 5.82 -4.99 -11.83
N THR A 35 4.66 -5.64 -11.84
CA THR A 35 4.11 -6.31 -13.03
C THR A 35 3.17 -5.42 -13.82
N HIS A 36 2.41 -4.54 -13.14
CA HIS A 36 1.39 -3.70 -13.76
C HIS A 36 1.43 -2.27 -13.20
N SER A 37 0.87 -1.31 -13.94
CA SER A 37 0.48 0.01 -13.42
C SER A 37 -0.99 0.00 -12.98
N SER A 38 -1.42 1.02 -12.23
CA SER A 38 -2.82 1.18 -11.85
C SER A 38 -3.71 1.26 -13.09
N LYS A 39 -3.26 1.99 -14.12
CA LYS A 39 -4.02 2.12 -15.37
C LYS A 39 -4.16 0.79 -16.09
N ASP A 40 -3.10 -0.02 -16.16
CA ASP A 40 -3.19 -1.35 -16.76
C ASP A 40 -4.23 -2.23 -16.04
N LEU A 41 -4.26 -2.17 -14.71
CA LEU A 41 -5.23 -2.92 -13.91
C LEU A 41 -6.66 -2.44 -14.15
N PHE A 42 -6.89 -1.13 -14.21
CA PHE A 42 -8.19 -0.58 -14.58
C PHE A 42 -8.57 -1.01 -16.00
N ASP A 43 -7.68 -0.87 -16.98
CA ASP A 43 -7.98 -1.19 -18.37
C ASP A 43 -8.31 -2.69 -18.57
N LEU A 44 -7.61 -3.59 -17.85
CA LEU A 44 -7.81 -5.04 -17.92
C LEU A 44 -9.04 -5.52 -17.15
N PHE A 45 -9.34 -4.94 -15.98
CA PHE A 45 -10.28 -5.52 -15.01
C PHE A 45 -11.50 -4.64 -14.69
N GLN A 46 -11.65 -3.45 -15.31
CA GLN A 46 -12.80 -2.57 -15.09
C GLN A 46 -14.15 -3.21 -15.45
N ASN A 47 -14.17 -4.17 -16.38
CA ASN A 47 -15.41 -4.82 -16.84
C ASN A 47 -15.65 -6.19 -16.18
N ASP A 48 -14.66 -6.72 -15.46
CA ASP A 48 -14.81 -8.00 -14.78
C ASP A 48 -15.59 -7.81 -13.47
N ASP A 49 -16.50 -8.74 -13.18
CA ASP A 49 -17.24 -8.79 -11.93
C ASP A 49 -16.42 -9.46 -10.81
N HIS A 50 -16.96 -9.42 -9.59
CA HIS A 50 -16.30 -9.98 -8.41
C HIS A 50 -15.97 -11.47 -8.58
N ASP A 51 -16.94 -12.25 -9.05
CA ASP A 51 -16.81 -13.70 -9.18
C ASP A 51 -15.78 -14.07 -10.26
N THR A 52 -15.74 -13.33 -11.38
CA THR A 52 -14.74 -13.52 -12.43
C THR A 52 -13.33 -13.23 -11.93
N LEU A 53 -13.14 -12.15 -11.18
CA LEU A 53 -11.82 -11.80 -10.62
C LEU A 53 -11.37 -12.80 -9.56
N GLU A 54 -12.28 -13.25 -8.70
CA GLU A 54 -11.99 -14.27 -7.69
C GLU A 54 -11.58 -15.60 -8.35
N GLN A 55 -12.25 -16.00 -9.43
CA GLN A 55 -11.90 -17.19 -10.21
C GLN A 55 -10.57 -17.06 -10.97
N LYS A 56 -10.29 -15.90 -11.57
CA LYS A 56 -9.03 -15.66 -12.30
C LYS A 56 -7.83 -15.61 -11.36
N HIS A 57 -8.04 -15.21 -10.09
CA HIS A 57 -7.03 -15.17 -9.05
C HIS A 57 -5.73 -14.48 -9.50
N VAL A 58 -5.87 -13.31 -10.14
CA VAL A 58 -4.74 -12.65 -10.80
C VAL A 58 -3.82 -12.01 -9.76
N GLU A 59 -2.62 -12.57 -9.62
CA GLU A 59 -1.56 -11.98 -8.82
C GLU A 59 -0.91 -10.79 -9.54
N VAL A 60 -0.84 -9.65 -8.87
CA VAL A 60 -0.24 -8.42 -9.38
C VAL A 60 0.73 -7.83 -8.37
N SER A 61 1.75 -7.14 -8.87
CA SER A 61 2.65 -6.33 -8.06
C SER A 61 2.67 -4.90 -8.58
N ILE A 62 2.40 -3.97 -7.68
CA ILE A 62 2.33 -2.53 -7.95
C ILE A 62 3.23 -1.79 -6.96
N ALA A 63 3.66 -0.59 -7.33
CA ALA A 63 4.39 0.28 -6.42
C ALA A 63 3.96 1.72 -6.63
N GLY A 64 3.77 2.45 -5.53
CA GLY A 64 3.26 3.81 -5.57
C GLY A 64 3.44 4.55 -4.25
N ARG A 65 3.05 5.82 -4.27
CA ARG A 65 3.05 6.70 -3.10
C ARG A 65 1.76 6.55 -2.31
N ILE A 66 1.85 6.40 -1.00
CA ILE A 66 0.67 6.39 -0.13
C ILE A 66 0.05 7.79 -0.09
N MET A 67 -1.14 7.93 -0.67
CA MET A 67 -1.90 9.18 -0.66
C MET A 67 -2.93 9.23 0.45
N LEU A 68 -3.50 8.08 0.79
CA LEU A 68 -4.43 7.91 1.89
C LEU A 68 -4.14 6.58 2.57
N LYS A 69 -4.32 6.55 3.89
CA LYS A 69 -4.20 5.32 4.69
C LYS A 69 -5.25 5.36 5.78
N ARG A 70 -6.00 4.28 5.91
CA ARG A 70 -7.04 4.08 6.92
C ARG A 70 -6.85 2.68 7.52
N GLY A 71 -6.48 2.60 8.79
CA GLY A 71 -6.36 1.33 9.50
C GLY A 71 -7.49 1.15 10.50
N GLN A 72 -8.06 -0.05 10.59
CA GLN A 72 -8.99 -0.43 11.63
C GLN A 72 -8.61 -1.82 12.18
N GLY A 73 -8.03 -1.86 13.38
CA GLY A 73 -7.67 -3.10 14.05
C GLY A 73 -6.58 -3.90 13.31
N LYS A 74 -6.96 -5.03 12.72
CA LYS A 74 -6.10 -5.95 11.96
C LYS A 74 -6.24 -5.82 10.43
N ALA A 75 -7.05 -4.88 9.96
CA ALA A 75 -7.24 -4.60 8.55
C ALA A 75 -6.97 -3.12 8.26
N GLY A 76 -6.67 -2.80 7.01
CA GLY A 76 -6.46 -1.44 6.58
C GLY A 76 -6.63 -1.28 5.09
N PHE A 77 -6.92 -0.06 4.68
CA PHE A 77 -6.99 0.38 3.30
C PHE A 77 -5.94 1.45 3.09
N MET A 78 -5.32 1.46 1.92
CA MET A 78 -4.49 2.57 1.48
C MET A 78 -4.70 2.85 0.01
N ASN A 79 -4.63 4.11 -0.38
CA ASN A 79 -4.63 4.49 -1.78
C ASN A 79 -3.19 4.74 -2.20
N LEU A 80 -2.72 3.96 -3.18
CA LEU A 80 -1.42 4.13 -3.79
C LEU A 80 -1.57 4.93 -5.08
N GLN A 81 -0.78 5.99 -5.21
CA GLN A 81 -0.65 6.74 -6.45
C GLN A 81 0.62 6.33 -7.16
N ASP A 82 0.49 5.83 -8.38
CA ASP A 82 1.62 5.59 -9.27
C ASP A 82 1.75 6.72 -10.30
N ARG A 83 2.36 6.45 -11.46
CA ARG A 83 2.53 7.45 -12.52
C ARG A 83 1.25 7.70 -13.33
N ASP A 84 0.39 6.69 -13.40
CA ASP A 84 -0.71 6.61 -14.35
C ASP A 84 -2.08 6.75 -13.65
N GLY A 85 -2.13 6.62 -12.33
CA GLY A 85 -3.36 6.84 -11.57
C GLY A 85 -3.23 6.52 -10.08
N GLN A 86 -4.38 6.24 -9.48
CA GLN A 86 -4.51 5.81 -8.08
C GLN A 86 -5.20 4.46 -8.04
N ILE A 87 -4.78 3.59 -7.12
CA ILE A 87 -5.39 2.29 -6.87
C ILE A 87 -5.57 2.07 -5.38
N GLN A 88 -6.70 1.47 -5.00
CA GLN A 88 -6.96 1.10 -3.63
C GLN A 88 -6.30 -0.25 -3.32
N VAL A 89 -5.67 -0.33 -2.15
CA VAL A 89 -5.04 -1.54 -1.65
C VAL A 89 -5.69 -1.90 -0.34
N TYR A 90 -6.17 -3.14 -0.26
CA TYR A 90 -6.67 -3.71 0.97
C TYR A 90 -5.64 -4.63 1.61
N VAL A 91 -5.36 -4.40 2.89
CA VAL A 91 -4.36 -5.14 3.67
C VAL A 91 -5.02 -5.74 4.90
N ARG A 92 -4.78 -7.04 5.13
CA ARG A 92 -5.12 -7.73 6.38
C ARG A 92 -3.86 -8.34 6.98
N GLN A 93 -3.69 -8.18 8.29
CA GLN A 93 -2.59 -8.79 9.03
C GLN A 93 -2.52 -10.31 8.83
N ASP A 94 -3.69 -10.96 8.80
CA ASP A 94 -3.78 -12.42 8.61
C ASP A 94 -3.22 -12.88 7.25
N ASN A 95 -3.20 -12.00 6.23
CA ASN A 95 -2.73 -12.33 4.89
C ASN A 95 -1.23 -12.03 4.68
N ILE A 96 -0.71 -10.96 5.30
CA ILE A 96 0.67 -10.49 5.06
C ILE A 96 1.66 -10.84 6.18
N GLY A 97 1.16 -11.36 7.30
CA GLY A 97 1.95 -11.63 8.50
C GLY A 97 2.14 -10.39 9.38
N GLU A 98 2.64 -10.62 10.59
CA GLU A 98 2.82 -9.57 11.60
C GLU A 98 3.90 -8.56 11.21
N ASP A 99 5.07 -9.02 10.77
CA ASP A 99 6.19 -8.16 10.39
C ASP A 99 5.81 -7.17 9.27
N SER A 100 5.19 -7.67 8.20
CA SER A 100 4.72 -6.82 7.09
C SER A 100 3.61 -5.87 7.54
N TYR A 101 2.76 -6.29 8.49
CA TYR A 101 1.71 -5.43 9.03
C TYR A 101 2.28 -4.33 9.93
N GLU A 102 3.38 -4.58 10.64
CA GLU A 102 4.11 -3.55 11.35
C GLU A 102 4.70 -2.51 10.39
N VAL A 103 5.28 -2.94 9.25
CA VAL A 103 5.71 -2.02 8.19
C VAL A 103 4.54 -1.17 7.73
N PHE A 104 3.41 -1.81 7.40
CA PHE A 104 2.20 -1.10 7.01
C PHE A 104 1.78 -0.08 8.08
N LYS A 105 1.81 -0.42 9.38
CA LYS A 105 1.49 0.51 10.46
C LYS A 105 2.47 1.68 10.56
N ALA A 106 3.76 1.41 10.39
CA ALA A 106 4.83 2.41 10.44
C ALA A 106 4.79 3.36 9.24
N SER A 107 4.33 2.91 8.06
CA SER A 107 4.28 3.75 6.85
C SER A 107 3.38 4.97 7.01
N ASP A 108 3.82 6.11 6.49
CA ASP A 108 3.11 7.38 6.52
C ASP A 108 2.68 7.85 5.12
N LEU A 109 1.81 8.85 5.11
CA LEU A 109 1.38 9.55 3.90
C LEU A 109 2.60 10.12 3.17
N GLY A 110 2.76 9.79 1.89
CA GLY A 110 3.89 10.20 1.09
C GLY A 110 5.03 9.19 1.02
N ASP A 111 5.02 8.12 1.82
CA ASP A 111 5.98 7.03 1.66
C ASP A 111 5.70 6.24 0.37
N ILE A 112 6.75 5.65 -0.19
CA ILE A 112 6.65 4.80 -1.39
C ILE A 112 6.67 3.35 -0.93
N VAL A 113 5.66 2.59 -1.33
CA VAL A 113 5.53 1.17 -0.99
C VAL A 113 5.28 0.33 -2.23
N GLY A 114 5.81 -0.89 -2.20
CA GLY A 114 5.50 -1.95 -3.16
C GLY A 114 4.53 -2.95 -2.53
N VAL A 115 3.48 -3.32 -3.26
CA VAL A 115 2.47 -4.26 -2.81
C VAL A 115 2.33 -5.37 -3.84
N LYS A 116 2.37 -6.61 -3.37
CA LYS A 116 1.99 -7.80 -4.14
C LYS A 116 0.70 -8.36 -3.55
N GLY A 117 -0.28 -8.65 -4.39
CA GLY A 117 -1.56 -9.18 -3.96
C GLY A 117 -2.39 -9.70 -5.13
N ILE A 118 -3.63 -10.08 -4.84
CA ILE A 118 -4.58 -10.55 -5.84
C ILE A 118 -5.56 -9.42 -6.13
N VAL A 119 -5.87 -9.22 -7.41
CA VAL A 119 -6.90 -8.26 -7.83
C VAL A 119 -8.26 -8.80 -7.40
N PHE A 120 -9.02 -8.00 -6.66
CA PHE A 120 -10.40 -8.32 -6.29
C PHE A 120 -11.23 -7.05 -6.33
N ARG A 121 -12.53 -7.19 -6.61
CA ARG A 121 -13.46 -6.06 -6.58
C ARG A 121 -14.15 -5.98 -5.23
N THR A 122 -14.18 -4.79 -4.64
CA THR A 122 -14.90 -4.54 -3.39
C THR A 122 -16.41 -4.49 -3.62
N LYS A 123 -17.22 -4.62 -2.55
CA LYS A 123 -18.69 -4.57 -2.62
C LYS A 123 -19.24 -3.25 -3.18
N THR A 124 -18.43 -2.19 -3.20
CA THR A 124 -18.77 -0.87 -3.75
C THR A 124 -18.41 -0.71 -5.23
N ASN A 125 -18.04 -1.79 -5.93
CA ASN A 125 -17.56 -1.78 -7.32
C ASN A 125 -16.25 -0.99 -7.55
N GLU A 126 -15.52 -0.65 -6.49
CA GLU A 126 -14.15 -0.12 -6.64
C GLU A 126 -13.17 -1.29 -6.83
N LEU A 127 -12.29 -1.12 -7.83
CA LEU A 127 -11.15 -1.99 -8.14
C LEU A 127 -9.94 -1.67 -7.26
#